data_AF-Q6BQQ2-F1
#
_entry.id   AF-Q6BQQ2-F1
#
_cell.length_a   1.000
_cell.length_b   1.000
_cell.length_c   1.000
_cell.angle_alpha   90.00
_cell.angle_beta   90.00
_cell.angle_gamma   90.00
#
_symmetry.space_group_name_H-M   'P 1'
#
loop_
_entity.id
_entity.type
_entity.pdbx_description
1 polymer ?
#
loop_
_entity_poly.entity_id
_entity_poly.type
_entity_poly.pdbx_seq_one_letter_code
_entity_poly.pdbx_strand_id
1 'polypeptide(L)'
;MFRQFGRQWLHTKRPIRPHISITNSIRFTKNYATYKRFGNSGSHSNFDFKKFLYNKNTIYVGISLGAFYVYNLHEAPFTGRLRFIWLPYWLETKIGDYSYKQILGEYQNQILPSSDPLYGKVTKIMNSLLTAAISNFPDQQQVEHLKSLDWAIHVIQVDPNKIPPNAFILPNGKIFIFSSILPICHNDDGLATVLSHELSHQLAHHSSEQLSKQPFYILLSAILYSITGTSSFNSLMIEGLLKMPASRDMESEADHIGCELMARSCFNVNEAVQFWLRMNDWESKLKQKYNTSGLSFQEFFSTHPNTNKRIHDIQSWLPDLEKIKENSQCYEYQFNLFNETHRNFFKR
;
A
#
# COMPACT_ATOMS: atom_id res chain seq x y z
N MET A 1 38.81 -2.43 -79.68
CA MET A 1 39.86 -2.64 -80.70
C MET A 1 40.63 -3.90 -80.29
N PHE A 2 40.61 -4.94 -81.14
CA PHE A 2 41.45 -6.17 -81.21
C PHE A 2 42.19 -6.65 -79.94
N ARG A 3 41.84 -7.78 -79.29
CA ARG A 3 42.02 -9.22 -79.66
C ARG A 3 43.51 -9.65 -79.72
N GLN A 4 43.79 -10.84 -79.14
CA GLN A 4 44.88 -11.82 -79.45
C GLN A 4 46.08 -11.91 -78.46
N PHE A 5 46.27 -13.05 -77.76
CA PHE A 5 47.02 -14.30 -78.08
C PHE A 5 48.35 -14.31 -77.27
N GLY A 6 48.94 -15.40 -76.78
CA GLY A 6 48.76 -16.85 -76.89
C GLY A 6 49.54 -17.56 -75.76
N ARG A 7 49.08 -18.74 -75.30
CA ARG A 7 49.67 -20.09 -75.51
C ARG A 7 51.14 -20.26 -75.08
N GLN A 8 51.35 -20.98 -73.96
CA GLN A 8 51.84 -22.38 -73.87
C GLN A 8 53.38 -22.52 -73.92
N TRP A 9 54.00 -23.17 -72.93
CA TRP A 9 54.49 -24.55 -73.07
C TRP A 9 55.07 -25.09 -71.75
N LEU A 10 54.86 -26.39 -71.57
CA LEU A 10 55.28 -27.24 -70.46
C LEU A 10 56.78 -27.52 -70.49
N HIS A 11 57.42 -27.75 -69.33
CA HIS A 11 58.24 -28.96 -69.16
C HIS A 11 58.48 -29.27 -67.67
N THR A 12 58.29 -30.55 -67.39
CA THR A 12 58.44 -31.24 -66.11
C THR A 12 59.91 -31.57 -65.81
N LYS A 13 60.32 -31.54 -64.54
CA LYS A 13 61.10 -32.61 -63.87
C LYS A 13 61.16 -32.38 -62.35
N ARG A 14 61.09 -33.50 -61.64
CA ARG A 14 60.80 -33.73 -60.22
C ARG A 14 62.11 -33.78 -59.37
N PRO A 15 62.04 -33.91 -58.01
CA PRO A 15 62.77 -33.07 -57.06
C PRO A 15 63.88 -33.79 -56.27
N ILE A 16 64.67 -33.03 -55.51
CA ILE A 16 65.40 -33.53 -54.32
C ILE A 16 65.23 -32.49 -53.18
N ARG A 17 64.83 -32.98 -52.01
CA ARG A 17 64.52 -32.23 -50.77
C ARG A 17 65.78 -31.66 -50.11
N PRO A 18 65.62 -30.69 -49.20
CA PRO A 18 65.68 -31.11 -47.80
C PRO A 18 64.60 -30.50 -46.89
N HIS A 19 64.39 -31.25 -45.82
CA HIS A 19 63.53 -31.03 -44.67
C HIS A 19 63.71 -29.66 -44.01
N ILE A 20 62.59 -28.95 -43.79
CA ILE A 20 62.35 -28.21 -42.55
C ILE A 20 60.85 -28.36 -42.23
N SER A 21 60.57 -29.04 -41.12
CA SER A 21 59.25 -29.19 -40.53
C SER A 21 58.99 -28.09 -39.52
N ILE A 22 58.09 -27.16 -39.84
CA ILE A 22 57.38 -26.36 -38.83
C ILE A 22 55.92 -26.31 -39.25
N THR A 23 55.13 -27.24 -38.71
CA THR A 23 53.68 -27.21 -38.75
C THR A 23 53.20 -26.24 -37.68
N ASN A 24 52.62 -25.11 -38.07
CA ASN A 24 51.68 -24.36 -37.24
C ASN A 24 50.65 -23.68 -38.15
N SER A 25 49.60 -24.42 -38.51
CA SER A 25 48.38 -23.83 -39.06
C SER A 25 47.54 -23.28 -37.91
N ILE A 26 47.48 -21.97 -37.77
CA ILE A 26 46.54 -21.27 -36.91
C ILE A 26 45.12 -21.57 -37.42
N ARG A 27 44.37 -22.42 -36.71
CA ARG A 27 42.95 -22.65 -36.99
C ARG A 27 42.13 -21.58 -36.27
N PHE A 28 41.59 -20.63 -37.03
CA PHE A 28 40.50 -19.79 -36.56
C PHE A 28 39.24 -20.66 -36.43
N THR A 29 38.91 -21.08 -35.21
CA THR A 29 37.60 -21.69 -34.92
C THR A 29 36.54 -20.59 -34.94
N LYS A 30 35.78 -20.50 -36.04
CA LYS A 30 34.51 -19.78 -36.04
C LYS A 30 33.57 -20.53 -35.10
N ASN A 31 33.41 -20.04 -33.88
CA ASN A 31 32.36 -20.49 -32.97
C ASN A 31 31.02 -20.00 -33.52
N TYR A 32 30.39 -20.81 -34.38
CA TYR A 32 28.98 -20.63 -34.68
C TYR A 32 28.21 -20.89 -33.39
N ALA A 33 27.42 -19.91 -32.94
CA ALA A 33 26.48 -20.10 -31.85
C ALA A 33 25.51 -21.22 -32.25
N THR A 34 25.71 -22.42 -31.71
CA THR A 34 24.77 -23.52 -31.83
C THR A 34 23.54 -23.13 -31.02
N TYR A 35 22.48 -22.73 -31.72
CA TYR A 35 21.16 -22.59 -31.14
C TYR A 35 20.75 -23.97 -30.60
N LYS A 36 20.90 -24.18 -29.29
CA LYS A 36 20.22 -25.29 -28.60
C LYS A 36 18.74 -24.96 -28.68
N ARG A 37 18.06 -25.53 -29.68
CA ARG A 37 16.60 -25.61 -29.71
C ARG A 37 16.21 -26.18 -28.35
N PHE A 38 15.48 -25.42 -27.55
CA PHE A 38 14.83 -25.93 -26.35
C PHE A 38 13.97 -27.10 -26.82
N GLY A 39 14.51 -28.30 -26.69
CA GLY A 39 13.77 -29.52 -26.92
C GLY A 39 12.65 -29.50 -25.91
N ASN A 40 11.42 -29.49 -26.39
CA ASN A 40 10.24 -29.76 -25.59
C ASN A 40 10.22 -31.26 -25.21
N SER A 41 11.33 -31.76 -24.66
CA SER A 41 11.29 -32.93 -23.80
C SER A 41 10.58 -32.45 -22.55
N GLY A 42 9.29 -32.75 -22.44
CA GLY A 42 8.52 -32.60 -21.21
C GLY A 42 9.17 -33.43 -20.12
N SER A 43 10.24 -32.91 -19.53
CA SER A 43 10.64 -33.29 -18.19
C SER A 43 9.62 -32.62 -17.29
N HIS A 44 8.46 -33.27 -17.15
CA HIS A 44 7.72 -33.15 -15.91
C HIS A 44 8.67 -33.69 -14.84
N SER A 45 9.49 -32.83 -14.25
CA SER A 45 10.03 -33.13 -12.94
C SER A 45 8.82 -33.33 -12.06
N ASN A 46 8.45 -34.58 -11.80
CA ASN A 46 7.47 -34.92 -10.79
C ASN A 46 8.06 -34.40 -9.48
N PHE A 47 7.66 -33.18 -9.10
CA PHE A 47 8.04 -32.59 -7.84
C PHE A 47 7.46 -33.49 -6.75
N ASP A 48 8.30 -34.30 -6.13
CA ASP A 48 7.89 -35.16 -5.05
C ASP A 48 7.70 -34.30 -3.81
N PHE A 49 6.46 -33.78 -3.68
CA PHE A 49 6.05 -32.90 -2.59
C PHE A 49 6.32 -33.54 -1.22
N LYS A 50 6.20 -34.87 -1.10
CA LYS A 50 6.52 -35.58 0.15
C LYS A 50 8.01 -35.49 0.43
N LYS A 51 8.87 -35.81 -0.54
CA LYS A 51 10.33 -35.72 -0.37
C LYS A 51 10.80 -34.30 -0.06
N PHE A 52 10.17 -33.28 -0.65
CA PHE A 52 10.43 -31.89 -0.35
C PHE A 52 10.02 -31.51 1.09
N LEU A 53 8.82 -31.90 1.53
CA LEU A 53 8.34 -31.61 2.89
C LEU A 53 9.14 -32.33 3.98
N TYR A 54 9.59 -33.56 3.73
CA TYR A 54 10.39 -34.36 4.68
C TYR A 54 11.90 -34.07 4.61
N ASN A 55 12.34 -33.15 3.74
CA ASN A 55 13.74 -32.73 3.69
C ASN A 55 14.08 -31.91 4.95
N LYS A 56 15.17 -32.28 5.65
CA LYS A 56 15.65 -31.59 6.86
C LYS A 56 15.78 -30.08 6.65
N ASN A 57 16.29 -29.65 5.50
CA ASN A 57 16.44 -28.21 5.21
C ASN A 57 15.09 -27.50 5.12
N THR A 58 14.09 -28.11 4.47
CA THR A 58 12.73 -27.58 4.39
C THR A 58 12.10 -27.49 5.77
N ILE A 59 12.33 -28.49 6.62
CA ILE A 59 11.85 -28.49 8.01
C ILE A 59 12.51 -27.36 8.81
N TYR A 60 13.84 -27.18 8.72
CA TYR A 60 14.53 -26.09 9.42
C TYR A 60 14.06 -24.71 8.96
N VAL A 61 13.85 -24.52 7.65
CA VAL A 61 13.30 -23.28 7.11
C VAL A 61 11.88 -23.06 7.61
N GLY A 62 11.03 -24.09 7.59
CA GLY A 62 9.66 -24.03 8.10
C GLY A 62 9.58 -23.66 9.57
N ILE A 63 10.42 -24.28 10.42
CA ILE A 63 10.52 -23.95 11.85
C ILE A 63 11.00 -22.51 12.04
N SER A 64 12.02 -22.08 11.29
CA SER A 64 12.56 -20.72 11.39
C SER A 64 11.53 -19.66 10.98
N LEU A 65 10.78 -19.89 9.90
CA LEU A 65 9.70 -19.03 9.46
C LEU A 65 8.54 -19.01 10.47
N GLY A 66 8.19 -20.16 11.04
CA GLY A 66 7.18 -20.26 12.10
C GLY A 66 7.58 -19.49 13.36
N ALA A 67 8.83 -19.64 13.82
CA ALA A 67 9.36 -18.90 14.94
C ALA A 67 9.40 -17.39 14.67
N PHE A 68 9.82 -16.98 13.46
CA PHE A 68 9.79 -15.58 13.03
C PHE A 68 8.36 -15.03 13.00
N TYR A 69 7.39 -15.80 12.48
CA TYR A 69 5.99 -15.40 12.46
C TYR A 69 5.46 -15.15 13.87
N VAL A 70 5.64 -16.12 14.77
CA VAL A 70 5.17 -16.03 16.16
C VAL A 70 5.87 -14.90 16.93
N TYR A 71 7.17 -14.69 16.70
CA TYR A 71 7.92 -13.61 17.35
C TYR A 71 7.41 -12.21 16.99
N ASN A 72 6.89 -12.03 15.77
CA ASN A 72 6.36 -10.75 15.29
C ASN A 72 4.82 -10.68 15.36
N LEU A 73 4.18 -11.58 16.11
CA LEU A 73 2.77 -11.45 16.47
C LEU A 73 2.65 -10.48 17.64
N HIS A 74 1.86 -9.44 17.43
CA HIS A 74 1.56 -8.42 18.42
C HIS A 74 0.05 -8.28 18.55
N GLU A 75 -0.43 -7.86 19.71
CA GLU A 75 -1.81 -7.44 19.86
C GLU A 75 -2.01 -6.04 19.27
N ALA A 76 -3.14 -5.83 18.62
CA ALA A 76 -3.52 -4.54 18.07
C ALA A 76 -4.01 -3.62 19.20
N PRO A 77 -3.67 -2.32 19.16
CA PRO A 77 -4.10 -1.37 20.18
C PRO A 77 -5.63 -1.30 20.17
N PHE A 78 -6.24 -1.14 21.34
CA PHE A 78 -7.70 -1.07 21.57
C PHE A 78 -8.48 -2.37 21.34
N THR A 79 -8.25 -3.12 20.25
CA THR A 79 -9.05 -4.31 19.94
C THR A 79 -8.51 -5.63 20.51
N GLY A 80 -7.21 -5.69 20.84
CA GLY A 80 -6.55 -6.93 21.30
C GLY A 80 -6.41 -8.00 20.20
N ARG A 81 -6.71 -7.66 18.94
CA ARG A 81 -6.59 -8.59 17.81
C ARG A 81 -5.13 -8.94 17.56
N LEU A 82 -4.82 -10.22 17.42
CA LEU A 82 -3.48 -10.65 17.01
C LEU A 82 -3.21 -10.21 15.56
N ARG A 83 -2.11 -9.49 15.37
CA ARG A 83 -1.63 -9.00 14.09
C ARG A 83 -0.15 -9.31 13.92
N PHE A 84 0.25 -9.56 12.67
CA PHE A 84 1.63 -9.85 12.32
C PHE A 84 2.26 -8.62 11.66
N ILE A 85 3.24 -8.02 12.34
CA ILE A 85 3.98 -6.85 11.84
C ILE A 85 5.46 -7.10 12.09
N TRP A 86 6.24 -7.24 11.01
CA TRP A 86 7.71 -7.33 11.08
C TRP A 86 8.41 -6.11 10.48
N LEU A 87 7.62 -5.22 9.86
CA LEU A 87 8.13 -4.05 9.16
C LEU A 87 8.57 -2.98 10.17
N PRO A 88 9.84 -2.52 10.16
CA PRO A 88 10.28 -1.45 11.04
C PRO A 88 9.81 -0.08 10.54
N TYR A 89 9.57 0.85 11.47
CA TYR A 89 9.11 2.22 11.20
C TYR A 89 9.88 2.96 10.11
N TRP A 90 11.21 2.86 10.08
CA TRP A 90 12.01 3.55 9.05
C TRP A 90 11.70 3.07 7.63
N LEU A 91 11.37 1.78 7.47
CA LEU A 91 11.04 1.20 6.18
C LEU A 91 9.62 1.58 5.77
N GLU A 92 8.69 1.60 6.73
CA GLU A 92 7.34 2.13 6.57
C GLU A 92 7.38 3.60 6.07
N THR A 93 8.13 4.47 6.74
CA THR A 93 8.31 5.87 6.32
C THR A 93 8.91 5.97 4.92
N LYS A 94 9.91 5.15 4.59
CA LYS A 94 10.55 5.14 3.26
C LYS A 94 9.59 4.72 2.14
N ILE A 95 8.69 3.78 2.42
CA ILE A 95 7.61 3.40 1.49
C ILE A 95 6.66 4.59 1.32
N GLY A 96 6.30 5.27 2.42
CA GLY A 96 5.53 6.51 2.39
C GLY A 96 6.17 7.60 1.51
N ASP A 97 7.48 7.81 1.61
CA ASP A 97 8.20 8.80 0.80
C ASP A 97 8.16 8.50 -0.71
N TYR A 98 8.23 7.22 -1.07
CA TYR A 98 8.12 6.81 -2.46
C TYR A 98 6.71 7.05 -3.00
N SER A 99 5.67 6.61 -2.25
CA SER A 99 4.27 6.85 -2.59
C SER A 99 3.95 8.34 -2.68
N TYR A 100 4.52 9.15 -1.77
CA TYR A 100 4.35 10.59 -1.76
C TYR A 100 4.85 11.24 -3.05
N LYS A 101 6.06 10.88 -3.52
CA LYS A 101 6.61 11.38 -4.78
C LYS A 101 5.76 11.00 -5.98
N GLN A 102 5.23 9.79 -6.00
CA GLN A 102 4.35 9.32 -7.07
C GLN A 102 3.05 10.14 -7.12
N ILE A 103 2.38 10.32 -5.98
CA ILE A 103 1.13 11.08 -5.89
C ILE A 103 1.34 12.55 -6.24
N LEU A 104 2.44 13.16 -5.77
CA LEU A 104 2.78 14.52 -6.17
C LEU A 104 3.01 14.63 -7.69
N GLY A 105 3.68 13.66 -8.31
CA GLY A 105 3.85 13.63 -9.76
C GLY A 105 2.50 13.63 -10.52
N GLU A 106 1.49 12.95 -9.97
CA GLU A 106 0.16 12.82 -10.57
C GLU A 106 -0.74 14.03 -10.31
N TYR A 107 -0.75 14.56 -9.09
CA TYR A 107 -1.74 15.55 -8.63
C TYR A 107 -1.18 16.95 -8.32
N GLN A 108 0.13 17.21 -8.46
CA GLN A 108 0.76 18.50 -8.08
C GLN A 108 0.01 19.75 -8.55
N ASN A 109 -0.53 19.74 -9.77
CA ASN A 109 -1.21 20.90 -10.37
C ASN A 109 -2.65 21.10 -9.86
N GLN A 110 -3.18 20.13 -9.10
CA GLN A 110 -4.53 20.12 -8.55
C GLN A 110 -4.52 20.38 -7.04
N ILE A 111 -3.35 20.48 -6.41
CA ILE A 111 -3.23 20.73 -4.97
C ILE A 111 -3.55 22.20 -4.68
N LEU A 112 -4.50 22.43 -3.76
CA LEU A 112 -4.85 23.76 -3.30
C LEU A 112 -3.71 24.40 -2.50
N PRO A 113 -3.51 25.72 -2.61
CA PRO A 113 -2.50 26.42 -1.83
C PRO A 113 -2.86 26.46 -0.34
N SER A 114 -1.86 26.58 0.53
CA SER A 114 -2.06 26.66 1.99
C SER A 114 -2.85 27.89 2.46
N SER A 115 -3.03 28.89 1.60
CA SER A 115 -3.88 30.06 1.86
C SER A 115 -5.38 29.77 1.73
N ASP A 116 -5.76 28.62 1.18
CA ASP A 116 -7.17 28.27 0.97
C ASP A 116 -7.90 28.02 2.32
N PRO A 117 -9.14 28.52 2.50
CA PRO A 117 -9.92 28.27 3.71
C PRO A 117 -10.14 26.78 4.04
N LEU A 118 -10.26 25.92 3.01
CA LEU A 118 -10.41 24.47 3.21
C LEU A 118 -9.15 23.86 3.82
N TYR A 119 -7.96 24.31 3.40
CA TYR A 119 -6.70 23.88 4.00
C TYR A 119 -6.65 24.25 5.49
N GLY A 120 -7.03 25.48 5.85
CA GLY A 120 -7.09 25.94 7.24
C GLY A 120 -8.07 25.12 8.09
N LYS A 121 -9.24 24.78 7.54
CA LYS A 121 -10.23 23.93 8.19
C LYS A 121 -9.69 22.52 8.46
N VAL A 122 -9.15 21.85 7.45
CA VAL A 122 -8.56 20.50 7.58
C VAL A 122 -7.43 20.52 8.61
N THR A 123 -6.56 21.53 8.56
CA THR A 123 -5.45 21.69 9.50
C THR A 123 -5.94 21.78 10.95
N LYS A 124 -6.99 22.56 11.22
CA LYS A 124 -7.58 22.69 12.56
C LYS A 124 -8.12 21.36 13.07
N ILE A 125 -8.87 20.63 12.23
CA ILE A 125 -9.46 19.35 12.60
C ILE A 125 -8.35 18.31 12.87
N MET A 126 -7.38 18.19 11.96
CA MET A 126 -6.27 17.25 12.12
C MET A 126 -5.40 17.54 13.33
N ASN A 127 -5.12 18.81 13.63
CA ASN A 127 -4.36 19.18 14.83
C ASN A 127 -5.09 18.73 16.10
N SER A 128 -6.42 18.88 16.16
CA SER A 128 -7.23 18.40 17.30
C SER A 128 -7.12 16.88 17.44
N LEU A 129 -7.31 16.15 16.34
CA LEU A 129 -7.24 14.68 16.31
C LEU A 129 -5.85 14.15 16.67
N LEU A 130 -4.78 14.73 16.13
CA LEU A 130 -3.39 14.34 16.43
C LEU A 130 -3.04 14.61 17.89
N THR A 131 -3.51 15.72 18.45
CA THR A 131 -3.31 16.06 19.87
C THR A 131 -4.01 15.05 20.78
N ALA A 132 -5.26 14.68 20.45
CA ALA A 132 -5.99 13.66 21.17
C ALA A 132 -5.32 12.28 21.05
N ALA A 133 -4.84 11.92 19.84
CA ALA A 133 -4.13 10.67 19.62
C ALA A 133 -2.86 10.60 20.48
N ILE A 134 -1.97 11.59 20.37
CA ILE A 134 -0.69 11.61 21.10
C ILE A 134 -0.87 11.61 22.62
N SER A 135 -1.93 12.26 23.13
CA SER A 135 -2.15 12.37 24.58
C SER A 135 -2.74 11.10 25.20
N ASN A 136 -3.41 10.26 24.40
CA ASN A 136 -4.20 9.12 24.91
C ASN A 136 -3.73 7.77 24.38
N PHE A 137 -2.72 7.73 23.51
CA PHE A 137 -2.24 6.47 22.97
C PHE A 137 -1.41 5.69 24.00
N PRO A 138 -1.67 4.39 24.21
CA PRO A 138 -0.95 3.60 25.21
C PRO A 138 0.50 3.30 24.82
N ASP A 139 0.79 3.17 23.52
CA ASP A 139 2.13 2.86 23.02
C ASP A 139 3.00 4.12 22.89
N GLN A 140 3.96 4.27 23.81
CA GLN A 140 4.89 5.40 23.82
C GLN A 140 5.85 5.40 22.61
N GLN A 141 6.27 4.22 22.12
CA GLN A 141 7.15 4.17 20.95
C GLN A 141 6.43 4.70 19.72
N GLN A 142 5.16 4.36 19.58
CA GLN A 142 4.32 4.88 18.53
C GLN A 142 4.07 6.38 18.65
N VAL A 143 3.83 6.88 19.87
CA VAL A 143 3.69 8.31 20.11
C VAL A 143 4.93 9.08 19.68
N GLU A 144 6.13 8.59 20.01
CA GLU A 144 7.39 9.21 19.57
C GLU A 144 7.57 9.11 18.05
N HIS A 145 7.17 7.99 17.43
CA HIS A 145 7.15 7.87 15.98
C HIS A 145 6.25 8.94 15.34
N LEU A 146 5.00 9.09 15.78
CA LEU A 146 4.05 10.09 15.24
C LEU A 146 4.56 11.52 15.39
N LYS A 147 5.23 11.84 16.51
CA LYS A 147 5.88 13.15 16.73
C LYS A 147 7.07 13.38 15.81
N SER A 148 7.74 12.32 15.38
CA SER A 148 8.91 12.41 14.49
C SER A 148 8.53 12.59 13.01
N LEU A 149 7.27 12.32 12.64
CA LEU A 149 6.79 12.47 11.27
C LEU A 149 6.71 13.95 10.85
N ASP A 150 7.03 14.21 9.58
CA ASP A 150 6.88 15.52 8.96
C ASP A 150 5.47 15.66 8.38
N TRP A 151 4.51 16.06 9.20
CA TRP A 151 3.11 16.14 8.80
C TRP A 151 2.87 17.22 7.74
N ALA A 152 2.15 16.87 6.67
CA ALA A 152 1.70 17.83 5.66
C ALA A 152 0.31 17.46 5.13
N ILE A 153 -0.48 18.47 4.79
CA ILE A 153 -1.82 18.31 4.23
C ILE A 153 -1.80 18.71 2.75
N HIS A 154 -2.46 17.92 1.93
CA HIS A 154 -2.68 18.19 0.52
C HIS A 154 -4.16 18.02 0.20
N VAL A 155 -4.83 19.14 -0.06
CA VAL A 155 -6.22 19.11 -0.56
C VAL A 155 -6.16 19.14 -2.08
N ILE A 156 -6.63 18.07 -2.72
CA ILE A 156 -6.62 17.91 -4.17
C ILE A 156 -7.98 18.33 -4.71
N GLN A 157 -8.00 19.40 -5.50
CA GLN A 157 -9.20 19.87 -6.18
C GLN A 157 -9.49 19.02 -7.41
N VAL A 158 -10.56 18.26 -7.36
CA VAL A 158 -10.97 17.32 -8.41
C VAL A 158 -12.42 17.55 -8.86
N ASP A 159 -12.72 17.09 -10.07
CA ASP A 159 -14.10 17.02 -10.57
C ASP A 159 -14.82 15.83 -9.91
N PRO A 160 -15.88 16.07 -9.09
CA PRO A 160 -16.57 15.00 -8.36
C PRO A 160 -17.31 14.02 -9.29
N ASN A 161 -17.49 14.35 -10.57
CA ASN A 161 -18.08 13.42 -11.55
C ASN A 161 -17.06 12.49 -12.19
N LYS A 162 -15.76 12.69 -11.96
CA LYS A 162 -14.67 11.92 -12.60
C LYS A 162 -13.84 11.15 -11.58
N ILE A 163 -13.56 11.78 -10.44
CA ILE A 163 -12.71 11.20 -9.40
C ILE A 163 -13.58 10.87 -8.19
N PRO A 164 -13.56 9.62 -7.70
CA PRO A 164 -14.37 9.24 -6.56
C PRO A 164 -13.99 10.02 -5.29
N PRO A 165 -14.90 10.13 -4.31
CA PRO A 165 -14.61 10.59 -2.97
C PRO A 165 -13.49 9.76 -2.35
N ASN A 166 -12.44 10.41 -1.85
CA ASN A 166 -11.32 9.73 -1.21
C ASN A 166 -10.57 10.65 -0.24
N ALA A 167 -9.97 10.06 0.78
CA ALA A 167 -8.96 10.67 1.63
C ALA A 167 -8.08 9.54 2.18
N PHE A 168 -6.80 9.80 2.41
CA PHE A 168 -5.90 8.82 3.01
C PHE A 168 -4.70 9.49 3.67
N ILE A 169 -4.06 8.77 4.58
CA ILE A 169 -2.82 9.18 5.25
C ILE A 169 -1.71 8.21 4.87
N LEU A 170 -0.61 8.75 4.34
CA LEU A 170 0.58 7.95 4.06
C LEU A 170 1.37 7.68 5.34
N PRO A 171 2.15 6.58 5.39
CA PRO A 171 2.90 6.23 6.59
C PRO A 171 3.99 7.22 7.02
N ASN A 172 4.35 8.17 6.15
CA ASN A 172 5.25 9.28 6.46
C ASN A 172 4.53 10.56 6.95
N GLY A 173 3.24 10.49 7.27
CA GLY A 173 2.46 11.61 7.83
C GLY A 173 1.92 12.59 6.79
N LYS A 174 1.92 12.23 5.50
CA LYS A 174 1.35 13.06 4.43
C LYS A 174 -0.13 12.71 4.23
N ILE A 175 -0.99 13.71 4.37
CA ILE A 175 -2.44 13.58 4.35
C ILE A 175 -2.96 14.09 3.00
N PHE A 176 -3.76 13.28 2.32
CA PHE A 176 -4.40 13.65 1.06
C PHE A 176 -5.91 13.64 1.20
N ILE A 177 -6.57 14.72 0.78
CA ILE A 177 -8.03 14.86 0.80
C ILE A 177 -8.48 15.28 -0.60
N PHE A 178 -9.34 14.48 -1.22
CA PHE A 178 -9.93 14.83 -2.51
C PHE A 178 -11.18 15.67 -2.29
N SER A 179 -11.31 16.81 -2.97
CA SER A 179 -12.46 17.71 -2.80
C SER A 179 -13.82 17.04 -3.06
N SER A 180 -13.84 15.90 -3.78
CA SER A 180 -15.02 15.05 -4.02
C SER A 180 -15.64 14.44 -2.75
N ILE A 181 -14.90 14.30 -1.63
CA ILE A 181 -15.44 13.78 -0.36
C ILE A 181 -16.20 14.82 0.47
N LEU A 182 -15.90 16.11 0.26
CA LEU A 182 -16.43 17.20 1.09
C LEU A 182 -17.97 17.31 1.05
N PRO A 183 -18.65 17.12 -0.10
CA PRO A 183 -20.12 17.12 -0.13
C PRO A 183 -20.75 16.00 0.71
N ILE A 184 -20.06 14.86 0.86
CA ILE A 184 -20.52 13.73 1.69
C ILE A 184 -20.22 14.02 3.17
N CYS A 185 -19.10 14.69 3.48
CA CYS A 185 -18.79 15.12 4.83
C CYS A 185 -19.84 16.07 5.40
N HIS A 186 -20.42 16.95 4.57
CA HIS A 186 -21.47 17.93 4.91
C HIS A 186 -21.01 19.04 5.89
N ASN A 187 -20.42 18.68 7.04
CA ASN A 187 -19.95 19.61 8.07
C ASN A 187 -18.55 19.19 8.59
N ASP A 188 -18.03 19.95 9.56
CA ASP A 188 -16.70 19.73 10.13
C ASP A 188 -16.61 18.42 10.93
N ASP A 189 -17.70 18.01 11.60
CA ASP A 189 -17.79 16.72 12.31
C ASP A 189 -17.75 15.52 11.35
N GLY A 190 -18.37 15.65 10.17
CA GLY A 190 -18.34 14.61 9.14
C GLY A 190 -16.98 14.54 8.46
N LEU A 191 -16.30 15.67 8.29
CA LEU A 191 -14.90 15.68 7.86
C LEU A 191 -13.98 15.07 8.93
N ALA A 192 -14.24 15.35 10.22
CA ALA A 192 -13.53 14.71 11.33
C ALA A 192 -13.74 13.19 11.36
N THR A 193 -14.91 12.70 10.94
CA THR A 193 -15.17 11.25 10.80
C THR A 193 -14.18 10.62 9.82
N VAL A 194 -14.08 11.17 8.60
CA VAL A 194 -13.15 10.65 7.58
C VAL A 194 -11.71 10.73 8.07
N LEU A 195 -11.29 11.90 8.57
CA LEU A 195 -9.91 12.14 8.96
C LEU A 195 -9.48 11.31 10.18
N SER A 196 -10.37 11.10 11.16
CA SER A 196 -10.09 10.26 12.32
C SER A 196 -10.04 8.77 11.94
N HIS A 197 -10.86 8.33 10.98
CA HIS A 197 -10.80 6.99 10.43
C HIS A 197 -9.44 6.73 9.73
N GLU A 198 -9.01 7.63 8.85
CA GLU A 198 -7.70 7.52 8.19
C GLU A 198 -6.53 7.60 9.17
N LEU A 199 -6.62 8.47 10.18
CA LEU A 199 -5.62 8.52 11.26
C LEU A 199 -5.59 7.22 12.05
N SER A 200 -6.74 6.57 12.24
CA SER A 200 -6.83 5.30 12.96
C SER A 200 -6.17 4.16 12.20
N HIS A 201 -6.20 4.15 10.86
CA HIS A 201 -5.39 3.20 10.08
C HIS A 201 -3.89 3.36 10.34
N GLN A 202 -3.42 4.60 10.45
CA GLN A 202 -2.02 4.89 10.78
C GLN A 202 -1.70 4.50 12.22
N LEU A 203 -2.60 4.79 13.16
CA LEU A 203 -2.45 4.41 14.56
C LEU A 203 -2.50 2.89 14.79
N ALA A 204 -3.29 2.17 14.01
CA ALA A 204 -3.34 0.72 14.07
C ALA A 204 -2.34 0.04 13.11
N HIS A 205 -1.41 0.79 12.50
CA HIS A 205 -0.39 0.28 11.59
C HIS A 205 -0.94 -0.68 10.52
N HIS A 206 -2.16 -0.41 10.02
CA HIS A 206 -2.84 -1.32 9.10
C HIS A 206 -2.09 -1.48 7.78
N SER A 207 -1.48 -0.41 7.26
CA SER A 207 -0.63 -0.47 6.07
C SER A 207 0.58 -1.38 6.29
N SER A 208 1.24 -1.27 7.44
CA SER A 208 2.37 -2.13 7.82
C SER A 208 1.98 -3.58 8.04
N GLU A 209 0.80 -3.84 8.61
CA GLU A 209 0.26 -5.20 8.74
C GLU A 209 -0.01 -5.83 7.36
N GLN A 210 -0.57 -5.07 6.42
CA GLN A 210 -0.79 -5.55 5.05
C GLN A 210 0.52 -5.80 4.31
N LEU A 211 1.46 -4.85 4.37
CA LEU A 211 2.78 -4.98 3.76
C LEU A 211 3.56 -6.16 4.34
N SER A 212 3.40 -6.43 5.63
CA SER A 212 4.04 -7.56 6.30
C SER A 212 3.62 -8.91 5.72
N LYS A 213 2.38 -9.01 5.18
CA LYS A 213 1.84 -10.24 4.58
C LYS A 213 2.32 -10.46 3.13
N GLN A 214 2.80 -9.42 2.45
CA GLN A 214 3.21 -9.47 1.03
C GLN A 214 4.21 -10.58 0.70
N PRO A 215 5.33 -10.74 1.43
CA PRO A 215 6.33 -11.74 1.08
C PRO A 215 5.78 -13.17 1.20
N PHE A 216 4.84 -13.40 2.13
CA PHE A 216 4.20 -14.70 2.31
C PHE A 216 3.31 -15.06 1.13
N TYR A 217 2.55 -14.10 0.60
CA TYR A 217 1.74 -14.34 -0.60
C TYR A 217 2.61 -14.56 -1.85
N ILE A 218 3.70 -13.80 -2.00
CA ILE A 218 4.66 -14.02 -3.09
C ILE A 218 5.28 -15.42 -2.99
N LEU A 219 5.71 -15.83 -1.79
CA LEU A 219 6.26 -17.16 -1.55
C LEU A 219 5.22 -18.27 -1.82
N LEU A 220 3.99 -18.10 -1.33
CA LEU A 220 2.89 -19.02 -1.58
C LEU A 220 2.60 -19.15 -3.08
N SER A 221 2.58 -18.03 -3.80
CA SER A 221 2.39 -18.01 -5.24
C SER A 221 3.50 -18.76 -5.98
N ALA A 222 4.75 -18.56 -5.58
CA ALA A 222 5.89 -19.28 -6.15
C ALA A 222 5.80 -20.80 -5.92
N ILE A 223 5.36 -21.23 -4.72
CA ILE A 223 5.13 -22.65 -4.41
C ILE A 223 4.00 -23.21 -5.27
N LEU A 224 2.85 -22.53 -5.33
CA LEU A 224 1.72 -22.97 -6.14
C LEU A 224 2.08 -23.06 -7.62
N TYR A 225 2.80 -22.07 -8.15
CA TYR A 225 3.33 -22.09 -9.51
C TYR A 225 4.21 -23.32 -9.77
N SER A 226 5.06 -23.71 -8.82
CA SER A 226 5.90 -24.90 -8.96
C SER A 226 5.10 -26.21 -9.04
N ILE A 227 3.89 -26.24 -8.49
CA ILE A 227 3.00 -27.42 -8.46
C ILE A 227 2.08 -27.43 -9.69
N THR A 228 1.47 -26.29 -10.02
CA THR A 228 0.41 -26.20 -11.03
C THR A 228 0.92 -25.80 -12.42
N GLY A 229 2.10 -25.18 -12.51
CA GLY A 229 2.66 -24.63 -13.75
C GLY A 229 1.88 -23.45 -14.35
N THR A 230 0.83 -22.96 -13.68
CA THR A 230 -0.05 -21.90 -14.19
C THR A 230 0.34 -20.54 -13.61
N SER A 231 0.68 -19.59 -14.48
CA SER A 231 1.03 -18.20 -14.12
C SER A 231 -0.18 -17.32 -13.81
N SER A 232 -1.40 -17.82 -14.01
CA SER A 232 -2.66 -17.06 -13.86
C SER A 232 -2.89 -16.52 -12.44
N PHE A 233 -2.16 -17.03 -11.44
CA PHE A 233 -2.21 -16.55 -10.05
C PHE A 233 -1.28 -15.36 -9.76
N ASN A 234 -0.24 -15.13 -10.57
CA ASN A 234 0.80 -14.13 -10.28
C ASN A 234 0.38 -12.68 -10.58
N SER A 235 -0.39 -12.42 -11.64
CA SER A 235 -0.82 -11.05 -11.97
C SER A 235 -1.93 -10.54 -11.05
N LEU A 236 -2.85 -11.42 -10.63
CA LEU A 236 -3.95 -11.08 -9.73
C LEU A 236 -3.47 -10.80 -8.30
N MET A 237 -2.40 -11.49 -7.85
CA MET A 237 -1.81 -11.24 -6.53
C MET A 237 -1.11 -9.89 -6.48
N ILE A 238 -0.18 -9.59 -7.39
CA ILE A 238 0.65 -8.37 -7.27
C ILE A 238 -0.21 -7.09 -7.38
N GLU A 239 -1.20 -7.08 -8.27
CA GLU A 239 -2.10 -5.93 -8.45
C GLU A 239 -3.19 -5.87 -7.37
N GLY A 240 -3.68 -7.03 -6.92
CA GLY A 240 -4.64 -7.12 -5.82
C GLY A 240 -4.05 -6.78 -4.44
N LEU A 241 -2.75 -7.03 -4.23
CA LEU A 241 -2.06 -6.83 -2.96
C LEU A 241 -1.69 -5.37 -2.66
N LEU A 242 -1.47 -4.55 -3.69
CA LEU A 242 -1.35 -3.10 -3.53
C LEU A 242 -2.71 -2.40 -3.37
N LYS A 243 -3.79 -3.09 -3.75
CA LYS A 243 -5.20 -2.66 -3.63
C LYS A 243 -5.97 -3.47 -2.60
N MET A 244 -5.29 -4.17 -1.68
CA MET A 244 -5.98 -5.04 -0.73
C MET A 244 -6.80 -4.15 0.23
N PRO A 245 -8.13 -4.32 0.28
CA PRO A 245 -8.93 -3.66 1.30
C PRO A 245 -8.34 -3.98 2.67
N ALA A 246 -8.44 -3.03 3.59
CA ALA A 246 -8.26 -3.41 4.98
C ALA A 246 -9.22 -4.56 5.29
N SER A 247 -8.77 -5.52 6.10
CA SER A 247 -9.68 -6.60 6.48
C SER A 247 -10.91 -5.98 7.14
N ARG A 248 -12.06 -6.67 7.10
CA ARG A 248 -13.27 -6.17 7.77
C ARG A 248 -13.02 -5.85 9.25
N ASP A 249 -12.09 -6.57 9.87
CA ASP A 249 -11.66 -6.34 11.25
C ASP A 249 -10.84 -5.05 11.38
N MET A 250 -9.94 -4.75 10.43
CA MET A 250 -9.19 -3.49 10.39
C MET A 250 -10.11 -2.27 10.20
N GLU A 251 -11.15 -2.39 9.36
CA GLU A 251 -12.12 -1.31 9.16
C GLU A 251 -12.92 -1.03 10.44
N SER A 252 -13.40 -2.10 11.11
CA SER A 252 -14.11 -1.99 12.38
C SER A 252 -13.22 -1.41 13.49
N GLU A 253 -11.95 -1.83 13.52
CA GLU A 253 -10.92 -1.28 14.40
C GLU A 253 -10.67 0.21 14.14
N ALA A 254 -10.52 0.61 12.87
CA ALA A 254 -10.33 2.00 12.49
C ALA A 254 -11.56 2.87 12.79
N ASP A 255 -12.78 2.34 12.62
CA ASP A 255 -14.01 3.04 13.03
C ASP A 255 -14.07 3.26 14.54
N HIS A 256 -13.72 2.24 15.33
CA HIS A 256 -13.76 2.32 16.78
C HIS A 256 -12.78 3.38 17.31
N ILE A 257 -11.51 3.27 16.91
CA ILE A 257 -10.45 4.22 17.29
C ILE A 257 -10.79 5.63 16.77
N GLY A 258 -11.31 5.74 15.54
CA GLY A 258 -11.65 7.02 14.94
C GLY A 258 -12.77 7.73 15.71
N CYS A 259 -13.83 7.01 16.05
CA CYS A 259 -14.91 7.54 16.87
C CYS A 259 -14.44 7.93 18.27
N GLU A 260 -13.53 7.16 18.88
CA GLU A 260 -12.94 7.45 20.18
C GLU A 260 -12.08 8.74 20.12
N LEU A 261 -11.30 8.92 19.06
CA LEU A 261 -10.55 10.16 18.81
C LEU A 261 -11.48 11.35 18.58
N MET A 262 -12.58 11.16 17.85
CA MET A 262 -13.60 12.20 17.69
C MET A 262 -14.20 12.62 19.03
N ALA A 263 -14.56 11.64 19.87
CA ALA A 263 -15.09 11.88 21.22
C ALA A 263 -14.12 12.70 22.06
N ARG A 264 -12.84 12.28 22.10
CA ARG A 264 -11.77 12.98 22.84
C ARG A 264 -11.42 14.36 22.29
N SER A 265 -11.58 14.54 20.98
CA SER A 265 -11.35 15.82 20.30
C SER A 265 -12.59 16.72 20.27
N CYS A 266 -13.63 16.34 21.02
CA CYS A 266 -14.87 17.10 21.20
C CYS A 266 -15.76 17.26 19.97
N PHE A 267 -15.54 16.45 18.93
CA PHE A 267 -16.42 16.37 17.77
C PHE A 267 -17.73 15.64 18.11
N ASN A 268 -18.75 15.83 17.28
CA ASN A 268 -20.00 15.10 17.40
C ASN A 268 -19.88 13.70 16.79
N VAL A 269 -19.75 12.69 17.64
CA VAL A 269 -19.61 11.28 17.21
C VAL A 269 -20.85 10.74 16.51
N ASN A 270 -22.04 11.28 16.81
CA ASN A 270 -23.28 10.92 16.10
C ASN A 270 -23.20 11.27 14.60
N GLU A 271 -22.35 12.23 14.21
CA GLU A 271 -22.14 12.56 12.81
C GLU A 271 -21.48 11.41 12.03
N ALA A 272 -20.71 10.54 12.69
CA ALA A 272 -20.10 9.38 12.02
C ALA A 272 -21.16 8.45 11.42
N VAL A 273 -22.27 8.23 12.15
CA VAL A 273 -23.42 7.46 11.66
C VAL A 273 -24.06 8.16 10.45
N GLN A 274 -24.25 9.48 10.53
CA GLN A 274 -24.85 10.26 9.45
C GLN A 274 -23.97 10.30 8.20
N PHE A 275 -22.66 10.38 8.37
CA PHE A 275 -21.69 10.30 7.28
C PHE A 275 -21.82 8.97 6.53
N TRP A 276 -21.82 7.83 7.24
CA TRP A 276 -21.94 6.52 6.58
C TRP A 276 -23.30 6.31 5.90
N LEU A 277 -24.38 6.88 6.44
CA LEU A 277 -25.69 6.92 5.77
C LEU A 277 -25.63 7.72 4.46
N ARG A 278 -24.99 8.89 4.45
CA ARG A 278 -24.79 9.69 3.23
C ARG A 278 -23.89 8.98 2.23
N MET A 279 -22.87 8.27 2.69
CA MET A 279 -21.99 7.46 1.84
C MET A 279 -22.75 6.31 1.17
N ASN A 280 -23.63 5.62 1.92
CA ASN A 280 -24.51 4.56 1.40
C ASN A 280 -25.47 5.08 0.32
N ASP A 281 -26.09 6.24 0.56
CA ASP A 281 -26.97 6.90 -0.40
C ASP A 281 -26.23 7.32 -1.67
N TRP A 282 -25.04 7.92 -1.52
CA TRP A 282 -24.18 8.29 -2.65
C TRP A 282 -23.79 7.08 -3.50
N GLU A 283 -23.38 5.97 -2.87
CA GLU A 283 -23.05 4.72 -3.57
C GLU A 283 -24.26 4.15 -4.32
N SER A 284 -25.42 4.13 -3.67
CA SER A 284 -26.66 3.59 -4.25
C SER A 284 -27.08 4.39 -5.49
N LYS A 285 -26.98 5.71 -5.43
CA LYS A 285 -27.22 6.61 -6.57
C LYS A 285 -26.23 6.38 -7.71
N LEU A 286 -24.95 6.13 -7.41
CA LEU A 286 -23.97 5.78 -8.43
C LEU A 286 -24.29 4.46 -9.13
N LYS A 287 -24.59 3.40 -8.37
CA LYS A 287 -24.97 2.08 -8.92
C LYS A 287 -26.17 2.21 -9.87
N GLN A 288 -27.17 3.00 -9.49
CA GLN A 288 -28.35 3.26 -10.30
C GLN A 288 -28.01 4.04 -11.58
N LYS A 289 -27.13 5.06 -11.50
CA LYS A 289 -26.81 5.96 -12.62
C LYS A 289 -26.00 5.29 -13.72
N TYR A 290 -25.04 4.43 -13.38
CA TYR A 290 -24.08 3.89 -14.35
C TYR A 290 -24.36 2.43 -14.75
N ASN A 291 -25.31 1.74 -14.13
CA ASN A 291 -25.74 0.35 -14.45
C ASN A 291 -24.58 -0.66 -14.61
N THR A 292 -23.40 -0.30 -14.09
CA THR A 292 -22.13 -1.03 -14.19
C THR A 292 -21.22 -0.57 -13.06
N SER A 293 -20.50 -1.53 -12.51
CA SER A 293 -19.35 -1.38 -11.61
C SER A 293 -18.18 -0.75 -12.39
N GLY A 294 -18.26 0.55 -12.71
CA GLY A 294 -17.19 1.25 -13.38
C GLY A 294 -15.90 1.19 -12.55
N LEU A 295 -14.86 0.53 -13.07
CA LEU A 295 -13.61 0.17 -12.38
C LEU A 295 -12.94 1.34 -11.62
N SER A 296 -13.09 2.60 -12.06
CA SER A 296 -12.49 3.76 -11.40
C SER A 296 -13.30 4.30 -10.22
N PHE A 297 -14.61 4.05 -10.14
CA PHE A 297 -15.47 4.50 -9.03
C PHE A 297 -15.51 3.51 -7.87
N GLN A 298 -15.01 2.30 -8.10
CA GLN A 298 -14.91 1.25 -7.11
C GLN A 298 -13.74 1.47 -6.12
N GLU A 299 -12.80 2.37 -6.38
CA GLU A 299 -11.51 2.41 -5.68
C GLU A 299 -11.64 2.67 -4.18
N PHE A 300 -12.43 3.67 -3.75
CA PHE A 300 -12.64 3.95 -2.32
C PHE A 300 -13.34 2.79 -1.61
N PHE A 301 -14.37 2.18 -2.21
CA PHE A 301 -15.07 1.03 -1.61
C PHE A 301 -14.29 -0.28 -1.72
N SER A 302 -13.33 -0.35 -2.65
CA SER A 302 -12.41 -1.47 -2.78
C SER A 302 -11.34 -1.43 -1.71
N THR A 303 -11.05 -0.25 -1.13
CA THR A 303 -10.10 -0.09 -0.02
C THR A 303 -10.83 -0.04 1.35
N HIS A 304 -11.98 0.65 1.41
CA HIS A 304 -12.85 0.83 2.58
C HIS A 304 -14.30 0.39 2.28
N PRO A 305 -14.62 -0.91 2.39
CA PRO A 305 -15.96 -1.38 2.11
C PRO A 305 -16.97 -0.76 3.10
N ASN A 306 -17.95 -0.06 2.55
CA ASN A 306 -19.08 0.43 3.33
C ASN A 306 -20.05 -0.72 3.60
N THR A 307 -20.48 -0.88 4.85
CA THR A 307 -21.43 -1.93 5.24
C THR A 307 -22.41 -1.42 6.26
N ASN A 308 -23.65 -1.92 6.22
CA ASN A 308 -24.65 -1.67 7.28
C ASN A 308 -24.15 -2.12 8.66
N LYS A 309 -23.19 -3.06 8.71
CA LYS A 309 -22.53 -3.47 9.94
C LYS A 309 -21.78 -2.30 10.60
N ARG A 310 -21.05 -1.47 9.84
CA ARG A 310 -20.32 -0.31 10.39
C ARG A 310 -21.25 0.66 11.11
N ILE A 311 -22.38 0.98 10.48
CA ILE A 311 -23.41 1.84 11.09
C ILE A 311 -23.92 1.22 12.40
N HIS A 312 -24.21 -0.07 12.40
CA HIS A 312 -24.68 -0.78 13.59
C HIS A 312 -23.62 -0.81 14.72
N ASP A 313 -22.36 -1.11 14.37
CA ASP A 313 -21.25 -1.16 15.31
C ASP A 313 -21.02 0.23 15.95
N ILE A 314 -20.95 1.30 15.14
CA ILE A 314 -20.81 2.67 15.65
C ILE A 314 -21.97 3.03 16.56
N GLN A 315 -23.22 2.74 16.17
CA GLN A 315 -24.40 2.96 17.01
C GLN A 315 -24.31 2.24 18.35
N SER A 316 -23.76 1.03 18.37
CA SER A 316 -23.58 0.26 19.61
C SER A 316 -22.53 0.86 20.54
N TRP A 317 -21.52 1.56 20.00
CA TRP A 317 -20.46 2.21 20.76
C TRP A 317 -20.83 3.61 21.26
N LEU A 318 -21.85 4.26 20.68
CA LEU A 318 -22.24 5.63 21.03
C LEU A 318 -22.35 5.90 22.54
N PRO A 319 -22.99 5.03 23.37
CA PRO A 319 -23.11 5.30 24.79
C PRO A 319 -21.77 5.38 25.52
N ASP A 320 -20.77 4.60 25.11
CA ASP A 320 -19.45 4.63 25.72
C ASP A 320 -18.61 5.79 25.17
N LEU A 321 -18.77 6.11 23.89
CA LEU A 321 -18.13 7.25 23.25
C LEU A 321 -18.62 8.58 23.84
N GLU A 322 -19.90 8.68 24.21
CA GLU A 322 -20.47 9.83 24.92
C GLU A 322 -19.83 10.02 26.29
N LYS A 323 -19.64 8.95 27.07
CA LYS A 323 -18.91 9.01 28.35
C LYS A 323 -17.46 9.48 28.16
N ILE A 324 -16.78 9.01 27.12
CA ILE A 324 -15.41 9.45 26.80
C ILE A 324 -15.39 10.95 26.50
N LYS A 325 -16.36 11.44 25.72
CA LYS A 325 -16.49 12.86 25.40
C LYS A 325 -16.75 13.70 26.65
N GLU A 326 -17.64 13.26 27.55
CA GLU A 326 -17.91 13.93 28.83
C GLU A 326 -16.64 14.04 29.69
N ASN A 327 -15.86 12.96 29.77
CA ASN A 327 -14.60 12.92 30.54
C ASN A 327 -13.48 13.76 29.91
N SER A 328 -13.58 14.09 28.62
CA SER A 328 -12.55 14.85 27.88
C SER A 328 -12.62 16.36 28.11
N GLN A 329 -13.43 16.82 29.08
CA GLN A 329 -13.56 18.23 29.48
C GLN A 329 -13.75 19.21 28.31
N CYS A 330 -14.58 18.84 27.34
CA CYS A 330 -14.77 19.59 26.10
C CYS A 330 -15.22 21.05 26.28
N TYR A 331 -15.84 21.38 27.41
CA TYR A 331 -16.21 22.76 27.77
C TYR A 331 -15.00 23.66 28.07
N GLU A 332 -13.89 23.11 28.59
CA GLU A 332 -12.64 23.83 28.83
C GLU A 332 -11.79 23.95 27.54
N TYR A 333 -11.81 22.91 26.71
CA TYR A 333 -11.07 22.85 25.45
C TYR A 333 -11.44 23.97 24.46
N GLN A 334 -12.72 24.35 24.40
CA GLN A 334 -13.22 25.40 23.52
C GLN A 334 -12.71 26.80 23.93
N PHE A 335 -12.37 26.99 25.22
CA PHE A 335 -11.80 28.23 25.75
C PHE A 335 -10.27 28.30 25.54
N ASN A 336 -9.57 27.17 25.68
CA ASN A 336 -8.11 27.10 25.53
C ASN A 336 -7.63 27.11 24.07
N LEU A 337 -8.47 26.74 23.10
CA LEU A 337 -8.19 26.88 21.66
C LEU A 337 -7.83 28.31 21.23
N PHE A 338 -8.19 29.33 22.02
CA PHE A 338 -7.82 30.73 21.79
C PHE A 338 -6.46 31.13 22.40
N ASN A 339 -5.97 30.41 23.41
CA ASN A 339 -4.78 30.77 24.19
C ASN A 339 -3.58 29.84 23.97
N GLU A 340 -3.81 28.64 23.43
CA GLU A 340 -2.77 27.64 23.31
C GLU A 340 -1.98 27.78 22.01
N THR A 341 -0.74 28.26 22.15
CA THR A 341 0.40 27.97 21.25
C THR A 341 0.74 26.48 21.26
N HIS A 342 -0.25 25.60 21.15
CA HIS A 342 -0.05 24.17 21.18
C HIS A 342 0.38 23.66 19.82
N ARG A 343 1.31 22.70 19.87
CA ARG A 343 2.11 22.15 18.77
C ARG A 343 1.30 22.11 17.46
N ASN A 344 1.56 23.08 16.60
CA ASN A 344 1.07 23.00 15.23
C ASN A 344 1.92 21.94 14.52
N PHE A 345 1.36 20.75 14.30
CA PHE A 345 2.05 19.66 13.61
C PHE A 345 2.32 20.02 12.14
N PHE A 346 1.54 20.95 11.60
CA PHE A 346 1.67 21.44 10.24
C PHE A 346 2.46 22.76 10.26
N LYS A 347 3.74 22.69 9.87
CA LYS A 347 4.54 23.91 9.67
C LYS A 347 3.87 24.78 8.59
N ARG A 348 3.81 26.09 8.82
CA ARG A 348 3.29 27.05 7.84
C ARG A 348 4.19 27.15 6.63
#